data_AF-A0AAD9CQ63-F1
#
_entry.id   AF-A0AAD9CQ63-F1
#
_cell.length_a   1.000
_cell.length_b   1.000
_cell.length_c   1.000
_cell.angle_alpha   90.00
_cell.angle_beta   90.00
_cell.angle_gamma   90.00
#
_symmetry.space_group_name_H-M   'P 1'
#
loop_
_entity.id
_entity.type
_entity.pdbx_description
1 polymer ?
#
loop_
_entity_poly.entity_id
_entity_poly.type
_entity_poly.pdbx_seq_one_letter_code
_entity_poly.pdbx_strand_id
1 'polypeptide(L)'
;MDAALLLIMAAAGLSAVSSHAGRQYHFVYEKVTFDEAQRYCRENYTDLATVDSMEVVTLLNSMGGYVDGLAWIGLYDDVDSWSWSLSDTSFYKPGETEFRRWGSGGPENTSWERCTRLYSVNGNWDDTDCNNRFRAVCFDVSGLNVTYIYTQAMTWTEAQSYCRTHHTDLASVRNEAENQQIRNQVPLGTNYWIGLSRESWKWSDRSDSSFRNWADNEPDTTMKTCVAANFHNSGKWADAGCGWTLQFICYRQPVPVSMQVIKVRLQKPNSDVDLNDPAFLDELLVKMKKEMRDKGLDDNIQLSWNKQPDGQVFHKEEEKRDEL
;
A
#
# COMPACT_ATOMS: atom_id res chain seq x y z
N MET A 1 -8.95 -48.65 -15.06
CA MET A 1 -9.70 -48.01 -16.16
C MET A 1 -10.40 -46.82 -15.58
N ASP A 2 -10.16 -45.67 -16.20
CA ASP A 2 -10.51 -44.34 -15.71
C ASP A 2 -11.96 -44.16 -15.27
N ALA A 3 -12.13 -43.37 -14.22
CA ALA A 3 -13.29 -42.50 -14.05
C ALA A 3 -12.89 -41.35 -13.11
N ALA A 4 -12.51 -40.22 -13.70
CA ALA A 4 -12.48 -38.94 -13.02
C ALA A 4 -13.92 -38.49 -12.73
N LEU A 5 -14.18 -37.93 -11.54
CA LEU A 5 -15.35 -37.07 -11.33
C LEU A 5 -15.00 -35.93 -10.38
N LEU A 6 -15.14 -34.72 -10.92
CA LEU A 6 -15.00 -33.43 -10.25
C LEU A 6 -15.99 -33.29 -9.09
N LEU A 7 -15.54 -32.70 -7.98
CA LEU A 7 -16.42 -32.11 -6.98
C LEU A 7 -16.05 -30.64 -6.79
N ILE A 8 -17.01 -29.82 -7.20
CA ILE A 8 -17.07 -28.36 -7.13
C ILE A 8 -17.09 -27.96 -5.64
N MET A 9 -16.08 -27.20 -5.21
CA MET A 9 -16.11 -26.53 -3.91
C MET A 9 -17.08 -25.36 -3.99
N ALA A 10 -18.33 -25.59 -3.59
CA ALA A 10 -19.27 -24.53 -3.27
C ALA A 10 -18.76 -23.82 -2.01
N ALA A 11 -18.17 -22.63 -2.18
CA ALA A 11 -17.87 -21.73 -1.08
C ALA A 11 -19.19 -21.13 -0.56
N ALA A 12 -19.77 -21.77 0.46
CA ALA A 12 -20.75 -21.10 1.32
C ALA A 12 -20.02 -20.05 2.17
N GLY A 13 -20.61 -18.86 2.21
CA GLY A 13 -19.92 -17.62 2.56
C GLY A 13 -19.29 -17.57 3.94
N LEU A 14 -18.14 -16.91 3.98
CA LEU A 14 -17.75 -16.05 5.08
C LEU A 14 -17.63 -14.66 4.48
N SER A 15 -18.50 -13.75 4.92
CA SER A 15 -18.34 -12.31 4.71
C SER A 15 -17.02 -11.90 5.35
N ALA A 16 -15.95 -11.94 4.57
CA ALA A 16 -14.73 -11.25 4.90
C ALA A 16 -15.04 -9.77 4.76
N VAL A 17 -14.89 -9.04 5.86
CA VAL A 17 -14.87 -7.58 5.91
C VAL A 17 -14.06 -7.09 4.72
N SER A 18 -14.71 -6.34 3.84
CA SER A 18 -14.08 -5.66 2.71
C SER A 18 -13.04 -4.70 3.28
N SER A 19 -11.80 -5.19 3.41
CA SER A 19 -10.66 -4.43 3.89
C SER A 19 -10.09 -3.57 2.77
N HIS A 20 -10.93 -2.86 2.02
CA HIS A 20 -10.39 -1.77 1.22
C HIS A 20 -9.76 -0.81 2.22
N ALA A 21 -8.43 -0.66 2.19
CA ALA A 21 -7.82 0.57 2.67
C ALA A 21 -8.66 1.69 2.06
N GLY A 22 -9.31 2.49 2.92
CA GLY A 22 -10.47 3.32 2.60
C GLY A 22 -10.11 4.38 1.59
N ARG A 23 -10.12 4.02 0.30
CA ARG A 23 -9.91 4.96 -0.79
C ARG A 23 -11.16 5.81 -0.93
N GLN A 24 -11.03 7.10 -0.66
CA GLN A 24 -12.08 8.08 -0.90
C GLN A 24 -11.80 8.76 -2.23
N TYR A 25 -12.79 8.79 -3.14
CA TYR A 25 -12.61 9.34 -4.48
C TYR A 25 -13.22 10.74 -4.56
N HIS A 26 -12.61 11.61 -5.35
CA HIS A 26 -12.96 13.02 -5.47
C HIS A 26 -12.96 13.44 -6.94
N PHE A 27 -14.04 14.09 -7.38
CA PHE A 27 -14.16 14.55 -8.77
C PHE A 27 -13.75 16.02 -8.88
N VAL A 28 -12.77 16.29 -9.72
CA VAL A 28 -12.28 17.63 -10.04
C VAL A 28 -12.96 18.09 -11.32
N TYR A 29 -13.82 19.10 -11.21
CA TYR A 29 -14.71 19.50 -12.29
C TYR A 29 -14.04 20.37 -13.36
N GLU A 30 -12.88 20.97 -13.06
CA GLU A 30 -12.10 21.78 -14.00
C GLU A 30 -11.42 20.90 -15.05
N LYS A 31 -11.37 21.39 -16.30
CA LYS A 31 -10.72 20.68 -17.40
C LYS A 31 -9.25 21.06 -17.50
N VAL A 32 -8.38 20.07 -17.29
CA VAL A 32 -6.94 20.21 -17.15
C VAL A 32 -6.20 19.12 -17.94
N THR A 33 -4.93 19.35 -18.26
CA THR A 33 -4.06 18.30 -18.83
C THR A 33 -3.75 17.24 -17.78
N PHE A 34 -3.21 16.09 -18.20
CA PHE A 34 -2.88 15.01 -17.26
C PHE A 34 -1.89 15.47 -16.17
N ASP A 35 -0.83 16.18 -16.55
CA ASP A 35 0.18 16.68 -15.59
C ASP A 35 -0.40 17.73 -14.63
N GLU A 36 -1.29 18.59 -15.14
CA GLU A 36 -2.03 19.55 -14.32
C GLU A 36 -2.95 18.83 -13.30
N ALA A 37 -3.67 17.80 -13.76
CA ALA A 37 -4.52 16.97 -12.91
C ALA A 37 -3.74 16.22 -11.84
N GLN A 38 -2.63 15.57 -12.22
CA GLN A 38 -1.77 14.84 -11.28
C GLN A 38 -1.20 15.77 -10.21
N ARG A 39 -0.70 16.94 -10.61
CA ARG A 39 -0.21 17.96 -9.68
C ARG A 39 -1.30 18.40 -8.71
N TYR A 40 -2.47 18.76 -9.23
CA TYR A 40 -3.61 19.16 -8.40
C TYR A 40 -4.02 18.07 -7.41
N CYS A 41 -4.11 16.81 -7.87
CA CYS A 41 -4.46 15.69 -7.01
C CYS A 41 -3.41 15.45 -5.93
N ARG A 42 -2.12 15.60 -6.20
CA ARG A 42 -1.06 15.44 -5.19
C ARG A 42 -0.97 16.63 -4.21
N GLU A 43 -1.43 17.80 -4.62
CA GLU A 43 -1.49 18.99 -3.75
C GLU A 43 -2.69 18.96 -2.80
N ASN A 44 -3.82 18.38 -3.22
CA ASN A 44 -5.09 18.44 -2.49
C ASN A 44 -5.57 17.09 -1.95
N TYR A 45 -5.06 15.98 -2.46
CA TYR A 45 -5.42 14.60 -2.16
C TYR A 45 -4.16 13.70 -2.16
N THR A 46 -4.30 12.39 -2.30
CA THR A 46 -3.14 11.47 -2.42
C THR A 46 -2.54 11.48 -3.82
N ASP A 47 -3.31 11.14 -4.85
CA ASP A 47 -2.90 11.18 -6.27
C ASP A 47 -4.16 11.09 -7.19
N LEU A 48 -3.96 11.02 -8.51
CA LEU A 48 -4.97 10.60 -9.46
C LEU A 48 -5.45 9.17 -9.16
N ALA A 49 -6.74 8.94 -9.33
CA ALA A 49 -7.42 7.71 -8.94
C ALA A 49 -6.78 6.44 -9.52
N THR A 50 -6.37 5.54 -8.62
CA THR A 50 -6.19 4.13 -8.94
C THR A 50 -7.56 3.46 -9.06
N VAL A 51 -7.78 2.76 -10.17
CA VAL A 51 -8.97 1.92 -10.38
C VAL A 51 -8.51 0.47 -10.47
N ASP A 52 -8.58 -0.24 -9.35
CA ASP A 52 -7.99 -1.58 -9.18
C ASP A 52 -9.02 -2.72 -9.11
N SER A 53 -10.31 -2.39 -9.18
CA SER A 53 -11.38 -3.38 -9.05
C SER A 53 -12.68 -2.91 -9.70
N MET A 54 -13.59 -3.87 -9.91
CA MET A 54 -14.95 -3.59 -10.37
C MET A 54 -15.80 -2.83 -9.35
N GLU A 55 -15.44 -2.88 -8.07
CA GLU A 55 -16.11 -2.10 -7.03
C GLU A 55 -15.81 -0.61 -7.19
N VAL A 56 -14.54 -0.25 -7.40
CA VAL A 56 -14.13 1.14 -7.69
C VAL A 56 -14.78 1.66 -8.95
N VAL A 57 -14.81 0.86 -10.02
CA VAL A 57 -15.53 1.19 -11.26
C VAL A 57 -16.99 1.56 -10.99
N THR A 58 -17.69 0.74 -10.20
CA THR A 58 -19.11 0.95 -9.89
C THR A 58 -19.31 2.21 -9.06
N LEU A 59 -18.41 2.46 -8.10
CA LEU A 59 -18.38 3.68 -7.30
C LEU A 59 -18.22 4.93 -8.19
N LEU A 60 -17.21 4.95 -9.07
CA LEU A 60 -16.95 6.09 -9.95
C LEU A 60 -18.13 6.37 -10.90
N ASN A 61 -18.79 5.32 -11.38
CA ASN A 61 -20.02 5.45 -12.17
C ASN A 61 -21.17 6.10 -11.38
N SER A 62 -21.29 5.81 -10.08
CA SER A 62 -22.34 6.35 -9.21
C SER A 62 -22.12 7.81 -8.80
N MET A 63 -20.87 8.30 -8.81
CA MET A 63 -20.49 9.63 -8.34
C MET A 63 -20.86 10.78 -9.30
N GLY A 64 -21.59 10.52 -10.38
CA GLY A 64 -22.13 11.57 -11.25
C GLY A 64 -21.08 12.31 -12.10
N GLY A 65 -19.81 11.89 -12.08
CA GLY A 65 -18.78 12.37 -13.01
C GLY A 65 -19.11 12.13 -14.50
N TYR A 66 -20.14 11.33 -14.74
CA TYR A 66 -20.58 10.83 -16.04
C TYR A 66 -21.44 11.77 -16.88
N VAL A 67 -21.86 12.94 -16.39
CA VAL A 67 -22.73 13.82 -17.20
C VAL A 67 -22.03 14.25 -18.51
N ASP A 68 -20.69 14.16 -18.57
CA ASP A 68 -19.86 14.42 -19.77
C ASP A 68 -18.72 13.39 -20.00
N GLY A 69 -18.67 12.30 -19.22
CA GLY A 69 -17.93 11.06 -19.54
C GLY A 69 -16.41 11.07 -19.72
N LEU A 70 -15.68 12.16 -19.43
CA LEU A 70 -14.24 12.25 -19.72
C LEU A 70 -13.47 12.78 -18.50
N ALA A 71 -12.82 11.87 -17.76
CA ALA A 71 -11.98 12.22 -16.62
C ALA A 71 -10.69 11.40 -16.58
N TRP A 72 -9.59 12.06 -16.24
CA TRP A 72 -8.30 11.43 -15.98
C TRP A 72 -8.36 10.50 -14.77
N ILE A 73 -7.73 9.34 -14.92
CA ILE A 73 -7.37 8.42 -13.84
C ILE A 73 -5.85 8.25 -13.83
N GLY A 74 -5.28 7.68 -12.79
CA GLY A 74 -3.83 7.69 -12.57
C GLY A 74 -3.02 6.77 -13.49
N LEU A 75 -3.64 6.02 -14.40
CA LEU A 75 -2.92 5.10 -15.27
C LEU A 75 -2.25 5.88 -16.41
N TYR A 76 -0.96 5.62 -16.64
CA TYR A 76 -0.19 6.20 -17.72
C TYR A 76 0.87 5.22 -18.25
N ASP A 77 1.32 5.43 -19.47
CA ASP A 77 2.38 4.67 -20.12
C ASP A 77 3.75 5.31 -19.85
N ASP A 78 4.62 4.56 -19.16
CA ASP A 78 6.03 4.90 -18.96
C ASP A 78 6.91 4.05 -19.89
N VAL A 79 7.02 4.48 -21.15
CA VAL A 79 7.84 3.83 -22.20
C VAL A 79 7.47 2.35 -22.40
N ASP A 80 6.27 2.12 -22.96
CA ASP A 80 5.70 0.79 -23.24
C ASP A 80 5.40 -0.05 -21.97
N SER A 81 5.17 0.63 -20.84
CA SER A 81 4.83 0.01 -19.55
C SER A 81 3.80 0.83 -18.79
N TRP A 82 2.56 0.32 -18.76
CA TRP A 82 1.43 0.94 -18.08
C TRP A 82 1.56 0.87 -16.54
N SER A 83 1.73 2.04 -15.91
CA SER A 83 1.93 2.20 -14.48
C SER A 83 0.89 3.15 -13.88
N TRP A 84 0.55 2.94 -12.61
CA TRP A 84 -0.28 3.89 -11.85
C TRP A 84 0.57 5.05 -11.34
N SER A 85 0.01 6.26 -11.35
CA SER A 85 0.68 7.50 -10.93
C SER A 85 1.08 7.50 -9.47
N LEU A 86 0.31 6.82 -8.62
CA LEU A 86 0.74 6.51 -7.26
C LEU A 86 1.79 5.39 -7.33
N SER A 87 3.06 5.77 -7.32
CA SER A 87 4.22 4.90 -7.52
C SER A 87 4.58 4.02 -6.32
N ASP A 88 4.05 4.34 -5.13
CA ASP A 88 4.37 3.60 -3.91
C ASP A 88 3.56 2.30 -3.83
N THR A 89 4.24 1.19 -4.08
CA THR A 89 3.65 -0.16 -4.12
C THR A 89 3.09 -0.61 -2.77
N SER A 90 3.48 0.02 -1.65
CA SER A 90 2.92 -0.31 -0.32
C SER A 90 1.44 0.04 -0.18
N PHE A 91 0.91 0.89 -1.07
CA PHE A 91 -0.53 1.19 -1.14
C PHE A 91 -1.36 0.16 -1.90
N TYR A 92 -0.72 -0.86 -2.50
CA TYR A 92 -1.39 -1.86 -3.32
C TYR A 92 -1.28 -3.23 -2.67
N LYS A 93 -2.39 -3.97 -2.65
CA LYS A 93 -2.34 -5.41 -2.38
C LYS A 93 -1.81 -6.17 -3.60
N PRO A 94 -1.25 -7.38 -3.42
CA PRO A 94 -0.86 -8.22 -4.55
C PRO A 94 -2.01 -8.35 -5.58
N GLY A 95 -1.76 -7.93 -6.81
CA GLY A 95 -2.71 -7.99 -7.92
C GLY A 95 -3.54 -6.71 -8.18
N GLU A 96 -3.58 -5.73 -7.25
CA GLU A 96 -4.32 -4.47 -7.46
C GLU A 96 -3.70 -3.63 -8.59
N THR A 97 -2.39 -3.72 -8.80
CA THR A 97 -1.67 -3.01 -9.87
C THR A 97 -1.96 -3.57 -11.27
N GLU A 98 -2.53 -4.77 -11.38
CA GLU A 98 -2.71 -5.49 -12.64
C GLU A 98 -4.09 -5.32 -13.26
N PHE A 99 -5.06 -4.79 -12.52
CA PHE A 99 -6.42 -4.61 -13.03
C PHE A 99 -6.43 -3.61 -14.18
N ARG A 100 -7.05 -4.00 -15.30
CA ARG A 100 -7.20 -3.17 -16.50
C ARG A 100 -8.62 -3.28 -17.03
N ARG A 101 -9.20 -2.14 -17.44
CA ARG A 101 -10.56 -2.09 -17.99
C ARG A 101 -10.64 -1.28 -19.28
N TRP A 102 -9.73 -1.57 -20.19
CA TRP A 102 -9.70 -0.97 -21.52
C TRP A 102 -11.02 -1.17 -22.29
N GLY A 103 -11.40 -0.16 -23.06
CA GLY A 103 -12.47 -0.24 -24.05
C GLY A 103 -12.10 -1.13 -25.23
N SER A 104 -13.07 -1.40 -26.11
CA SER A 104 -12.83 -2.16 -27.33
C SER A 104 -11.85 -1.40 -28.23
N GLY A 105 -10.64 -1.94 -28.41
CA GLY A 105 -9.58 -1.34 -29.23
C GLY A 105 -8.34 -0.92 -28.42
N GLY A 106 -8.49 -0.62 -27.13
CA GLY A 106 -7.41 -0.10 -26.29
C GLY A 106 -6.62 -1.16 -25.49
N PRO A 107 -5.40 -0.85 -25.04
CA PRO A 107 -4.67 0.36 -25.39
C PRO A 107 -4.16 0.27 -26.83
N GLU A 108 -4.37 1.31 -27.63
CA GLU A 108 -3.94 1.32 -29.03
C GLU A 108 -2.42 1.51 -29.14
N ASN A 109 -1.74 1.84 -28.02
CA ASN A 109 -0.29 1.94 -27.87
C ASN A 109 0.36 2.74 -29.02
N THR A 110 -0.32 3.80 -29.48
CA THR A 110 0.27 4.75 -30.42
C THR A 110 1.25 5.66 -29.67
N SER A 111 2.34 6.09 -30.30
CA SER A 111 3.47 6.75 -29.61
C SER A 111 3.16 8.08 -28.87
N TRP A 112 1.92 8.56 -28.95
CA TRP A 112 1.47 9.86 -28.41
C TRP A 112 0.33 9.74 -27.37
N GLU A 113 -0.28 8.55 -27.23
CA GLU A 113 -1.44 8.33 -26.36
C GLU A 113 -1.01 7.59 -25.09
N ARG A 114 -0.43 8.33 -24.14
CA ARG A 114 0.20 7.76 -22.94
C ARG A 114 -0.60 7.94 -21.66
N CYS A 115 -1.75 8.59 -21.71
CA CYS A 115 -2.52 8.93 -20.51
C CYS A 115 -3.92 8.33 -20.57
N THR A 116 -4.40 7.78 -19.45
CA THR A 116 -5.66 7.06 -19.42
C THR A 116 -6.80 7.91 -18.85
N ARG A 117 -7.92 7.91 -19.57
CA ARG A 117 -9.19 8.49 -19.10
C ARG A 117 -10.27 7.43 -18.97
N LEU A 118 -11.27 7.73 -18.15
CA LEU A 118 -12.58 7.08 -18.24
C LEU A 118 -13.25 7.52 -19.56
N TYR A 119 -13.82 6.56 -20.29
CA TYR A 119 -14.28 6.75 -21.67
C TYR A 119 -15.77 6.46 -21.90
N SER A 120 -16.37 5.51 -21.18
CA SER A 120 -17.73 5.03 -21.48
C SER A 120 -18.50 4.65 -20.24
N VAL A 121 -19.81 4.96 -20.19
CA VAL A 121 -20.78 4.73 -19.09
C VAL A 121 -20.73 3.35 -18.45
N ASN A 122 -20.21 2.36 -19.18
CA ASN A 122 -20.00 1.02 -18.67
C ASN A 122 -18.77 0.92 -17.76
N GLY A 123 -17.98 2.00 -17.62
CA GLY A 123 -16.72 2.20 -16.88
C GLY A 123 -15.45 1.78 -17.63
N ASN A 124 -15.47 1.79 -18.96
CA ASN A 124 -14.29 1.44 -19.77
C ASN A 124 -13.30 2.60 -19.83
N TRP A 125 -12.03 2.26 -20.05
CA TRP A 125 -10.92 3.21 -20.14
C TRP A 125 -10.42 3.33 -21.57
N ASP A 126 -9.75 4.43 -21.85
CA ASP A 126 -9.17 4.75 -23.15
C ASP A 126 -7.85 5.50 -22.94
N ASP A 127 -6.83 5.15 -23.72
CA ASP A 127 -5.58 5.87 -23.81
C ASP A 127 -5.71 7.06 -24.76
N THR A 128 -5.10 8.19 -24.42
CA THR A 128 -5.23 9.41 -25.23
C THR A 128 -4.07 10.38 -24.99
N ASP A 129 -3.95 11.42 -25.82
CA ASP A 129 -2.93 12.46 -25.68
C ASP A 129 -3.06 13.16 -24.32
N CYS A 130 -1.97 13.12 -23.55
CA CYS A 130 -1.86 13.71 -22.21
C CYS A 130 -2.12 15.23 -22.18
N ASN A 131 -2.01 15.91 -23.32
CA ASN A 131 -2.28 17.34 -23.48
C ASN A 131 -3.77 17.66 -23.67
N ASN A 132 -4.61 16.65 -23.86
CA ASN A 132 -6.05 16.87 -23.89
C ASN A 132 -6.55 17.39 -22.52
N ARG A 133 -7.64 18.16 -22.54
CA ARG A 133 -8.18 18.77 -21.32
C ARG A 133 -9.44 18.05 -20.87
N PHE A 134 -9.31 17.26 -19.80
CA PHE A 134 -10.41 16.51 -19.19
C PHE A 134 -10.54 16.88 -17.71
N ARG A 135 -11.66 16.45 -17.12
CA ARG A 135 -11.82 16.48 -15.66
C ARG A 135 -10.85 15.48 -15.02
N ALA A 136 -10.75 15.44 -13.71
CA ALA A 136 -9.89 14.46 -13.04
C ALA A 136 -10.61 13.75 -11.91
N VAL A 137 -10.26 12.49 -11.67
CA VAL A 137 -10.63 11.79 -10.45
C VAL A 137 -9.39 11.71 -9.59
N CYS A 138 -9.40 12.37 -8.44
CA CYS A 138 -8.39 12.18 -7.41
C CYS A 138 -8.87 11.12 -6.41
N PHE A 139 -7.96 10.58 -5.62
CA PHE A 139 -8.32 9.77 -4.47
C PHE A 139 -7.44 10.08 -3.27
N ASP A 140 -7.99 9.84 -2.09
CA ASP A 140 -7.27 9.77 -0.83
C ASP A 140 -7.15 8.32 -0.41
N VAL A 141 -5.97 7.89 0.01
CA VAL A 141 -5.82 6.59 0.68
C VAL A 141 -5.91 6.80 2.18
N SER A 142 -7.02 6.38 2.79
CA SER A 142 -7.08 6.23 4.25
C SER A 142 -6.80 4.78 4.66
N GLY A 143 -6.23 4.58 5.86
CA GLY A 143 -6.14 3.26 6.46
C GLY A 143 -4.84 2.47 6.21
N LEU A 144 -3.75 3.08 5.74
CA LEU A 144 -2.46 2.55 6.17
C LEU A 144 -2.31 2.89 7.66
N ASN A 145 -2.25 1.89 8.53
CA ASN A 145 -1.96 2.05 9.96
C ASN A 145 -0.49 2.49 10.18
N VAL A 146 -0.03 3.50 9.44
CA VAL A 146 1.30 4.10 9.62
C VAL A 146 1.30 4.77 10.99
N THR A 147 2.21 4.32 11.83
CA THR A 147 2.45 4.94 13.14
C THR A 147 3.69 5.82 13.01
N TYR A 148 3.55 7.10 13.36
CA TYR A 148 4.67 8.02 13.41
C TYR A 148 5.24 8.07 14.82
N ILE A 149 6.55 7.93 14.94
CA ILE A 149 7.26 7.81 16.20
C ILE A 149 8.34 8.88 16.21
N TYR A 150 8.17 9.90 17.03
CA TYR A 150 9.20 10.90 17.26
C TYR A 150 10.19 10.40 18.31
N THR A 151 11.46 10.77 18.17
CA THR A 151 12.53 10.27 19.03
C THR A 151 13.60 11.34 19.28
N GLN A 152 14.55 11.01 20.14
CA GLN A 152 15.58 11.92 20.64
C GLN A 152 16.47 12.47 19.53
N ALA A 153 17.08 13.64 19.76
CA ALA A 153 17.80 14.33 18.72
C ALA A 153 19.10 13.62 18.30
N MET A 154 19.31 13.49 16.98
CA MET A 154 20.49 12.88 16.35
C MET A 154 20.84 13.61 15.05
N THR A 155 22.01 13.32 14.47
CA THR A 155 22.29 13.73 13.07
C THR A 155 21.38 12.97 12.11
N TRP A 156 21.19 13.48 10.89
CA TRP A 156 20.24 12.87 9.94
C TRP A 156 20.59 11.41 9.62
N THR A 157 21.89 11.11 9.42
CA THR A 157 22.36 9.76 9.10
C THR A 157 22.16 8.80 10.28
N GLU A 158 22.45 9.24 11.50
CA GLU A 158 22.21 8.45 12.72
C GLU A 158 20.72 8.21 12.94
N ALA A 159 19.89 9.24 12.72
CA ALA A 159 18.44 9.16 12.80
C ALA A 159 17.86 8.14 11.82
N GLN A 160 18.32 8.15 10.55
CA GLN A 160 17.93 7.16 9.56
C GLN A 160 18.32 5.74 9.99
N SER A 161 19.57 5.56 10.44
CA SER A 161 20.03 4.25 10.93
C SER A 161 19.16 3.77 12.09
N TYR A 162 18.86 4.63 13.06
CA TYR A 162 17.99 4.31 14.18
C TYR A 162 16.60 3.88 13.71
N CYS A 163 15.97 4.64 12.80
CA CYS A 163 14.65 4.29 12.29
C CYS A 163 14.65 2.94 11.57
N ARG A 164 15.69 2.62 10.79
CA ARG A 164 15.81 1.31 10.13
C ARG A 164 16.09 0.16 11.08
N THR A 165 16.78 0.41 12.19
CA THR A 165 17.06 -0.60 13.21
C THR A 165 15.83 -0.90 14.09
N HIS A 166 15.01 0.11 14.42
CA HIS A 166 13.93 -0.03 15.40
C HIS A 166 12.50 0.03 14.80
N HIS A 167 12.37 0.58 13.60
CA HIS A 167 11.10 0.87 12.92
C HIS A 167 11.23 0.52 11.41
N THR A 168 10.61 1.29 10.51
CA THR A 168 10.75 1.10 9.06
C THR A 168 11.85 2.00 8.49
N ASP A 169 11.65 3.32 8.48
CA ASP A 169 12.65 4.32 8.06
C ASP A 169 12.25 5.70 8.66
N LEU A 170 13.02 6.76 8.35
CA LEU A 170 12.57 8.14 8.56
C LEU A 170 11.26 8.39 7.81
N ALA A 171 10.36 9.17 8.40
CA ALA A 171 9.06 9.47 7.84
C ALA A 171 9.17 10.07 6.44
N SER A 172 8.53 9.42 5.47
CA SER A 172 8.10 10.06 4.24
C SER A 172 6.83 10.87 4.49
N VAL A 173 6.74 12.02 3.84
CA VAL A 173 5.55 12.88 3.85
C VAL A 173 5.07 12.94 2.41
N ARG A 174 4.22 11.99 2.03
CA ARG A 174 3.91 11.69 0.63
C ARG A 174 2.79 12.55 0.06
N ASN A 175 1.98 13.18 0.91
CA ASN A 175 0.87 14.07 0.58
C ASN A 175 0.48 14.93 1.80
N GLU A 176 -0.51 15.81 1.61
CA GLU A 176 -0.99 16.68 2.69
C GLU A 176 -1.71 15.91 3.81
N ALA A 177 -2.38 14.79 3.50
CA ALA A 177 -3.06 13.98 4.52
C ALA A 177 -2.05 13.39 5.52
N GLU A 178 -0.92 12.87 5.06
CA GLU A 178 0.18 12.41 5.91
C GLU A 178 0.82 13.55 6.68
N ASN A 179 1.01 14.71 6.03
CA ASN A 179 1.51 15.91 6.70
C ASN A 179 0.63 16.29 7.90
N GLN A 180 -0.70 16.28 7.73
CA GLN A 180 -1.66 16.52 8.81
C GLN A 180 -1.68 15.39 9.84
N GLN A 181 -1.57 14.14 9.42
CA GLN A 181 -1.52 13.00 10.35
C GLN A 181 -0.30 13.09 11.27
N ILE A 182 0.88 13.40 10.73
CA ILE A 182 2.10 13.60 11.52
C ILE A 182 1.91 14.78 12.46
N ARG A 183 1.42 15.93 11.96
CA ARG A 183 1.15 17.13 12.76
C ARG A 183 0.26 16.85 13.98
N ASN A 184 -0.73 15.98 13.83
CA ASN A 184 -1.65 15.61 14.91
C ASN A 184 -1.06 14.62 15.92
N GLN A 185 0.07 13.97 15.61
CA GLN A 185 0.69 12.93 16.43
C GLN A 185 1.99 13.37 17.11
N VAL A 186 2.68 14.38 16.56
CA VAL A 186 3.98 14.84 17.08
C VAL A 186 3.86 16.13 17.89
N PRO A 187 4.72 16.34 18.90
CA PRO A 187 4.77 17.61 19.62
C PRO A 187 5.02 18.81 18.69
N LEU A 188 4.28 19.89 18.90
CA LEU A 188 4.50 21.15 18.18
C LEU A 188 5.62 21.95 18.86
N GLY A 189 6.37 22.73 18.08
CA GLY A 189 7.37 23.68 18.58
C GLY A 189 8.83 23.30 18.38
N THR A 190 9.12 22.22 17.64
CA THR A 190 10.48 21.87 17.20
C THR A 190 10.49 21.50 15.72
N ASN A 191 11.69 21.44 15.14
CA ASN A 191 11.93 20.88 13.82
C ASN A 191 12.26 19.39 13.96
N TYR A 192 11.81 18.60 12.99
CA TYR A 192 12.04 17.16 12.94
C TYR A 192 12.72 16.75 11.66
N TRP A 193 13.72 15.86 11.73
CA TRP A 193 14.20 15.19 10.53
C TRP A 193 13.10 14.33 9.90
N ILE A 194 12.98 14.45 8.58
CA ILE A 194 12.17 13.60 7.71
C ILE A 194 13.07 12.92 6.66
N GLY A 195 12.55 11.92 5.96
CA GLY A 195 13.33 11.04 5.09
C GLY A 195 13.80 11.66 3.77
N LEU A 196 13.44 12.92 3.46
CA LEU A 196 13.80 13.57 2.21
C LEU A 196 15.26 14.05 2.25
N SER A 197 16.02 13.76 1.19
CA SER A 197 17.40 14.25 1.02
C SER A 197 17.73 14.63 -0.43
N ARG A 198 18.73 15.49 -0.60
CA ARG A 198 19.07 16.15 -1.87
C ARG A 198 19.83 15.28 -2.86
N GLU A 199 20.38 14.12 -2.49
CA GLU A 199 21.14 13.27 -3.43
C GLU A 199 20.35 12.94 -4.71
N SER A 200 19.01 13.01 -4.67
CA SER A 200 18.15 13.22 -5.86
C SER A 200 16.76 13.78 -5.50
N TRP A 201 16.62 14.54 -4.40
CA TRP A 201 15.30 14.84 -3.78
C TRP A 201 14.43 13.58 -3.61
N LYS A 202 15.05 12.50 -3.16
CA LYS A 202 14.42 11.19 -2.97
C LYS A 202 14.17 10.94 -1.49
N TRP A 203 13.11 10.19 -1.21
CA TRP A 203 12.83 9.72 0.12
C TRP A 203 13.72 8.54 0.49
N SER A 204 14.14 8.47 1.76
CA SER A 204 15.02 7.42 2.27
C SER A 204 14.41 6.03 2.17
N ASP A 205 13.09 5.93 2.29
CA ASP A 205 12.30 4.71 2.13
C ASP A 205 12.10 4.29 0.67
N ARG A 206 12.61 5.08 -0.29
CA ARG A 206 12.42 4.92 -1.73
C ARG A 206 10.99 5.13 -2.21
N SER A 207 10.13 5.74 -1.39
CA SER A 207 8.86 6.25 -1.88
C SER A 207 9.12 7.30 -2.96
N ASP A 208 8.27 7.31 -3.99
CA ASP A 208 8.48 8.13 -5.19
C ASP A 208 7.42 9.24 -5.30
N SER A 209 7.05 9.81 -4.15
CA SER A 209 6.16 10.97 -4.09
C SER A 209 6.86 12.24 -4.58
N SER A 210 6.16 13.01 -5.42
CA SER A 210 6.54 14.36 -5.83
C SER A 210 6.01 15.47 -4.91
N PHE A 211 5.27 15.14 -3.84
CA PHE A 211 4.74 16.14 -2.91
C PHE A 211 5.87 16.88 -2.22
N ARG A 212 5.82 18.22 -2.20
CA ARG A 212 6.84 19.05 -1.57
C ARG A 212 6.17 20.17 -0.78
N ASN A 213 6.28 20.13 0.55
CA ASN A 213 5.71 21.15 1.43
C ASN A 213 6.76 22.17 1.89
N TRP A 214 7.55 22.70 0.97
CA TRP A 214 8.58 23.70 1.28
C TRP A 214 8.00 24.95 1.94
N ALA A 215 8.73 25.53 2.89
CA ALA A 215 8.49 26.88 3.39
C ALA A 215 8.85 27.92 2.32
N ASP A 216 8.39 29.14 2.52
CA ASP A 216 8.69 30.24 1.61
C ASP A 216 10.21 30.45 1.51
N ASN A 217 10.73 30.47 0.29
CA ASN A 217 12.15 30.60 -0.06
C ASN A 217 13.03 29.37 0.23
N GLU A 218 12.43 28.20 0.52
CA GLU A 218 13.14 26.93 0.66
C GLU A 218 12.98 26.04 -0.60
N PRO A 219 13.95 25.16 -0.91
CA PRO A 219 15.28 25.06 -0.29
C PRO A 219 16.17 26.27 -0.65
N ASP A 220 16.91 26.81 0.34
CA ASP A 220 17.63 28.09 0.18
C ASP A 220 19.08 27.97 -0.35
N THR A 221 19.71 26.79 -0.24
CA THR A 221 21.14 26.63 -0.54
C THR A 221 21.50 25.25 -1.06
N THR A 222 22.59 25.12 -1.82
CA THR A 222 23.08 23.82 -2.30
C THR A 222 23.87 23.01 -1.27
N MET A 223 24.31 23.66 -0.19
CA MET A 223 25.18 23.05 0.82
C MET A 223 24.41 22.22 1.87
N LYS A 224 23.12 22.47 2.03
CA LYS A 224 22.24 21.71 2.92
C LYS A 224 21.54 20.64 2.09
N THR A 225 21.73 19.38 2.49
CA THR A 225 21.31 18.21 1.71
C THR A 225 20.28 17.34 2.44
N CYS A 226 19.94 17.66 3.68
CA CYS A 226 18.91 16.99 4.46
C CYS A 226 17.71 17.91 4.69
N VAL A 227 16.57 17.36 5.10
CA VAL A 227 15.33 18.13 5.22
C VAL A 227 14.71 17.99 6.59
N ALA A 228 14.33 19.12 7.17
CA ALA A 228 13.60 19.17 8.43
C ALA A 228 12.19 19.75 8.22
N ALA A 229 11.20 19.16 8.89
CA ALA A 229 9.82 19.62 8.89
C ALA A 229 9.48 20.34 10.20
N ASN A 230 8.72 21.44 10.10
CA ASN A 230 8.20 22.19 11.22
C ASN A 230 6.67 22.07 11.29
N PHE A 231 6.17 21.18 12.13
CA PHE A 231 4.73 20.91 12.26
C PHE A 231 3.95 22.02 12.99
N HIS A 232 4.64 22.91 13.71
CA HIS A 232 4.00 24.12 14.22
C HIS A 232 3.65 25.07 13.07
N ASN A 233 4.54 25.20 12.08
CA ASN A 233 4.30 25.93 10.83
C ASN A 233 3.62 25.04 9.77
N SER A 234 2.51 24.38 10.14
CA SER A 234 1.71 23.54 9.23
C SER A 234 2.50 22.43 8.50
N GLY A 235 3.61 21.97 9.07
CA GLY A 235 4.43 20.91 8.50
C GLY A 235 5.31 21.38 7.35
N LYS A 236 5.59 22.69 7.25
CA LYS A 236 6.48 23.25 6.22
C LYS A 236 7.92 22.78 6.39
N TRP A 237 8.61 22.61 5.27
CA TRP A 237 9.96 22.02 5.21
C TRP A 237 11.02 23.09 4.92
N ALA A 238 12.21 22.87 5.45
CA ALA A 238 13.41 23.62 5.10
C ALA A 238 14.57 22.65 4.85
N ASP A 239 15.50 23.03 3.98
CA ASP A 239 16.75 22.31 3.92
C ASP A 239 17.58 22.58 5.19
N ALA A 240 18.40 21.60 5.58
CA ALA A 240 19.21 21.68 6.78
C ALA A 240 20.52 20.89 6.62
N GLY A 241 21.53 21.31 7.39
CA GLY A 241 22.81 20.62 7.41
C GLY A 241 22.67 19.25 8.05
N CYS A 242 23.03 18.18 7.34
CA CYS A 242 22.84 16.80 7.83
C CYS A 242 23.56 16.50 9.16
N GLY A 243 24.61 17.26 9.49
CA GLY A 243 25.34 17.16 10.76
C GLY A 243 24.69 17.91 11.92
N TRP A 244 23.57 18.59 11.71
CA TRP A 244 22.81 19.19 12.82
C TRP A 244 22.11 18.11 13.64
N THR A 245 21.96 18.35 14.94
CA THR A 245 21.28 17.42 15.83
C THR A 245 19.84 17.88 16.03
N LEU A 246 18.89 17.19 15.42
CA LEU A 246 17.45 17.47 15.53
C LEU A 246 16.72 16.22 15.99
N GLN A 247 15.59 16.41 16.68
CA GLN A 247 14.61 15.34 16.87
C GLN A 247 14.19 14.81 15.50
N PHE A 248 13.72 13.58 15.44
CA PHE A 248 13.37 12.96 14.17
C PHE A 248 12.14 12.09 14.29
N ILE A 249 11.49 11.86 13.15
CA ILE A 249 10.28 11.07 13.08
C ILE A 249 10.60 9.83 12.26
N CYS A 250 10.47 8.66 12.88
CA CYS A 250 10.39 7.41 12.17
C CYS A 250 8.94 7.14 11.78
N TYR A 251 8.73 6.40 10.71
CA TYR A 251 7.46 5.74 10.49
C TYR A 251 7.59 4.24 10.69
N ARG A 252 6.48 3.63 11.10
CA ARG A 252 6.28 2.19 11.09
C ARG A 252 5.06 1.92 10.24
N GLN A 253 5.26 1.26 9.11
CA GLN A 253 4.16 0.60 8.43
C GLN A 253 3.80 -0.67 9.22
N PRO A 254 2.51 -1.02 9.35
CA PRO A 254 2.15 -2.37 9.74
C PRO A 254 2.72 -3.26 8.65
N VAL A 255 3.68 -4.12 8.99
CA VAL A 255 3.96 -5.26 8.13
C VAL A 255 2.61 -5.93 7.90
N PRO A 256 2.11 -6.07 6.66
CA PRO A 256 0.84 -6.72 6.43
C PRO A 256 0.94 -8.16 6.95
N VAL A 257 0.47 -8.38 8.18
CA VAL A 257 0.44 -9.69 8.80
C VAL A 257 -0.73 -10.43 8.14
N SER A 258 -0.47 -11.06 7.00
CA SER A 258 -1.44 -11.95 6.39
C SER A 258 -1.51 -13.21 7.23
N MET A 259 -2.53 -13.30 8.08
CA MET A 259 -2.79 -14.50 8.85
C MET A 259 -3.51 -15.50 7.94
N GLN A 260 -2.79 -16.52 7.49
CA GLN A 260 -3.36 -17.64 6.75
C GLN A 260 -3.58 -18.82 7.70
N VAL A 261 -4.80 -19.33 7.76
CA VAL A 261 -5.12 -20.56 8.48
C VAL A 261 -4.97 -21.73 7.52
N ILE A 262 -3.95 -22.56 7.75
CA ILE A 262 -3.69 -23.77 6.96
C ILE A 262 -4.18 -24.97 7.76
N LYS A 263 -5.03 -25.81 7.16
CA LYS A 263 -5.40 -27.10 7.74
C LYS A 263 -4.28 -28.10 7.46
N VAL A 264 -3.76 -28.72 8.52
CA VAL A 264 -2.71 -29.74 8.45
C VAL A 264 -3.31 -31.10 8.81
N ARG A 265 -3.05 -32.11 7.99
CA ARG A 265 -3.43 -33.50 8.25
C ARG A 265 -2.17 -34.30 8.56
N LEU A 266 -2.15 -34.99 9.69
CA LEU A 266 -1.05 -35.86 10.09
C LEU A 266 -1.52 -37.30 10.13
N GLN A 267 -0.71 -38.21 9.59
CA GLN A 267 -0.90 -39.64 9.80
C GLN A 267 -0.15 -40.03 11.06
N LYS A 268 -0.89 -40.55 12.04
CA LYS A 268 -0.34 -41.05 13.29
C LYS A 268 0.37 -42.39 13.02
N PRO A 269 1.69 -42.50 13.27
CA PRO A 269 2.43 -43.72 12.95
C PRO A 269 2.04 -44.92 13.82
N ASN A 270 1.55 -44.68 15.04
CA ASN A 270 1.18 -45.68 16.03
C ASN A 270 0.30 -45.07 17.14
N SER A 271 -0.53 -45.89 17.81
CA SER A 271 -1.59 -45.48 18.75
C SER A 271 -1.11 -44.66 19.95
N ASP A 272 0.16 -44.74 20.29
CA ASP A 272 0.68 -44.25 21.57
C ASP A 272 1.20 -42.81 21.50
N VAL A 273 1.31 -42.24 20.29
CA VAL A 273 1.78 -40.85 20.09
C VAL A 273 0.64 -39.87 20.36
N ASP A 274 0.76 -39.03 21.38
CA ASP A 274 -0.17 -37.91 21.57
C ASP A 274 0.23 -36.73 20.67
N LEU A 275 -0.63 -36.40 19.71
CA LEU A 275 -0.40 -35.29 18.79
C LEU A 275 -0.71 -33.92 19.42
N ASN A 276 -1.39 -33.91 20.58
CA ASN A 276 -1.68 -32.69 21.33
C ASN A 276 -0.69 -32.46 22.49
N ASP A 277 0.34 -33.29 22.61
CA ASP A 277 1.43 -33.06 23.55
C ASP A 277 2.14 -31.73 23.25
N PRO A 278 2.32 -30.84 24.25
CA PRO A 278 2.93 -29.53 24.03
C PRO A 278 4.34 -29.58 23.43
N ALA A 279 5.18 -30.54 23.85
CA ALA A 279 6.55 -30.64 23.34
C ALA A 279 6.55 -31.11 21.88
N PHE A 280 5.67 -32.04 21.52
CA PHE A 280 5.46 -32.46 20.14
C PHE A 280 4.96 -31.30 19.26
N LEU A 281 3.98 -30.53 19.73
CA LEU A 281 3.43 -29.38 19.02
C LEU A 281 4.49 -28.30 18.76
N ASP A 282 5.35 -28.02 19.73
CA ASP A 282 6.44 -27.05 19.59
C ASP A 282 7.51 -27.55 18.60
N GLU A 283 7.91 -28.82 18.69
CA GLU A 283 8.87 -29.43 17.75
C GLU A 283 8.33 -29.40 16.30
N LEU A 284 7.04 -29.67 16.13
CA LEU A 284 6.39 -29.64 14.83
C LEU A 284 6.38 -28.22 14.23
N LEU A 285 6.13 -27.17 15.03
CA LEU A 285 6.23 -25.78 14.58
C LEU A 285 7.65 -25.44 14.13
N VAL A 286 8.67 -25.88 14.87
CA VAL A 286 10.08 -25.67 14.50
C VAL A 286 10.39 -26.33 13.15
N LYS A 287 9.93 -27.56 12.95
CA LYS A 287 10.12 -28.29 11.69
C LYS A 287 9.40 -27.61 10.52
N MET A 288 8.15 -27.15 10.72
CA MET A 288 7.39 -26.43 9.70
C MET A 288 8.07 -25.10 9.31
N LYS A 289 8.57 -24.34 10.29
CA LYS A 289 9.33 -23.10 10.00
C LYS A 289 10.59 -23.39 9.17
N LYS A 290 11.32 -24.45 9.51
CA LYS A 290 12.51 -24.86 8.75
C LYS A 290 12.17 -25.21 7.30
N GLU A 291 11.14 -26.02 7.08
CA GLU A 291 10.69 -26.38 5.72
C GLU A 291 10.23 -25.17 4.91
N MET A 292 9.56 -24.21 5.55
CA MET A 292 9.19 -22.95 4.88
C MET A 292 10.43 -22.17 4.44
N ARG A 293 11.42 -22.04 5.33
CA ARG A 293 12.72 -21.40 5.02
C ARG A 293 13.44 -22.10 3.86
N ASP A 294 13.52 -23.43 3.90
CA ASP A 294 14.19 -24.23 2.86
C ASP A 294 13.50 -24.08 1.48
N LYS A 295 12.22 -23.69 1.47
CA LYS A 295 11.45 -23.35 0.26
C LYS A 295 11.52 -21.87 -0.15
N GLY A 296 12.34 -21.07 0.53
CA GLY A 296 12.57 -19.66 0.21
C GLY A 296 11.50 -18.69 0.73
N LEU A 297 10.70 -19.10 1.72
CA LEU A 297 9.78 -18.19 2.41
C LEU A 297 10.52 -17.32 3.46
N ASP A 298 9.98 -16.13 3.72
CA ASP A 298 10.57 -15.11 4.61
C ASP A 298 10.80 -15.64 6.05
N ASP A 299 11.95 -15.29 6.64
CA ASP A 299 12.34 -15.70 8.00
C ASP A 299 11.49 -15.09 9.12
N ASN A 300 10.73 -14.03 8.82
CA ASN A 300 9.88 -13.35 9.78
C ASN A 300 8.49 -14.00 9.95
N ILE A 301 8.22 -15.13 9.28
CA ILE A 301 6.95 -15.85 9.41
C ILE A 301 6.80 -16.43 10.83
N GLN A 302 5.74 -15.98 11.52
CA GLN A 302 5.33 -16.53 12.80
C GLN A 302 4.28 -17.63 12.60
N LEU A 303 4.50 -18.80 13.23
CA LEU A 303 3.56 -19.91 13.25
C LEU A 303 3.04 -20.10 14.68
N SER A 304 1.75 -20.41 14.80
CA SER A 304 1.12 -20.78 16.06
C SER A 304 -0.02 -21.77 15.80
N TRP A 305 -0.36 -22.58 16.81
CA TRP A 305 -1.49 -23.49 16.73
C TRP A 305 -2.80 -22.78 17.08
N ASN A 306 -3.82 -22.97 16.25
CA ASN A 306 -5.17 -22.57 16.59
C ASN A 306 -5.82 -23.63 17.49
N LYS A 307 -5.85 -23.38 18.80
CA LYS A 307 -6.50 -24.26 19.78
C LYS A 307 -8.01 -24.10 19.69
N GLN A 308 -8.72 -25.22 19.58
CA GLN A 308 -10.17 -25.24 19.66
C GLN A 308 -10.65 -24.98 21.10
N PRO A 309 -11.96 -24.71 21.32
CA PRO A 309 -12.50 -24.44 22.66
C PRO A 309 -12.27 -25.58 23.69
N ASP A 310 -12.05 -26.81 23.22
CA ASP A 310 -11.71 -27.97 24.05
C ASP A 310 -10.21 -28.01 24.45
N GLY A 311 -9.43 -27.03 24.02
CA GLY A 311 -7.99 -26.91 24.28
C GLY A 311 -7.11 -27.74 23.34
N GLN A 312 -7.69 -28.53 22.43
CA GLN A 312 -6.95 -29.40 21.51
C GLN A 312 -6.66 -28.70 20.17
N VAL A 313 -5.59 -29.13 19.53
CA VAL A 313 -5.15 -28.66 18.20
C VAL A 313 -5.51 -29.67 17.12
N PHE A 314 -5.24 -30.95 17.38
CA PHE A 314 -5.53 -32.04 16.46
C PHE A 314 -6.73 -32.85 16.93
N HIS A 315 -7.69 -33.02 16.02
CA HIS A 315 -8.86 -33.86 16.20
C HIS A 315 -8.78 -35.07 15.28
N LYS A 316 -9.25 -36.22 15.75
CA LYS A 316 -9.41 -37.38 14.89
C LYS A 316 -10.48 -37.03 13.86
N GLU A 317 -10.15 -37.20 12.59
CA GLU A 317 -11.10 -36.97 11.51
C GLU A 317 -12.17 -38.07 11.57
N GLU A 318 -13.43 -37.66 11.75
CA GLU A 318 -14.55 -38.58 11.70
C GLU A 318 -14.79 -39.01 10.26
N GLU A 319 -14.77 -40.31 9.99
CA GLU A 319 -15.23 -40.85 8.72
C GLU A 319 -16.73 -40.54 8.62
N LYS A 320 -17.10 -39.64 7.68
CA LYS A 320 -18.49 -39.49 7.29
C LYS A 320 -18.97 -40.85 6.79
N ARG A 321 -19.87 -41.46 7.56
CA ARG A 321 -20.59 -42.65 7.14
C ARG A 321 -21.53 -42.17 6.04
N ASP A 322 -21.22 -42.51 4.80
CA ASP A 322 -22.14 -42.28 3.68
C ASP A 322 -23.45 -42.99 4.05
N GLU A 323 -24.48 -42.20 4.33
CA GLU A 323 -25.83 -42.70 4.56
C GLU A 323 -26.32 -43.29 3.23
N LEU A 324 -26.41 -44.62 3.20
CA LEU A 324 -26.94 -45.45 2.12
C LEU A 324 -28.44 -45.21 1.87
#